data_AF-A0A379W071-F1
#
_entry.id   AF-A0A379W071-F1
#
_cell.length_a   1.000
_cell.length_b   1.000
_cell.length_c   1.000
_cell.angle_alpha   90.00
_cell.angle_beta   90.00
_cell.angle_gamma   90.00
#
_symmetry.space_group_name_H-M   'P 1'
#
loop_
_entity.id
_entity.type
_entity.pdbx_description
1 polymer ?
#
loop_
_entity_poly.entity_id
_entity_poly.type
_entity_poly.pdbx_seq_one_letter_code
_entity_poly.pdbx_strand_id
1 'polypeptide(L)'
;MYTGFAYAARSGASVGIDDMVIPEKKHEIISEAEAEVAEIQEQFQSGLVTAGERYNKVIDIWAAANDRVSKAMMDNLQTETVINRDGQEEQQVSFNSIYMMADSGARGSAAQIRQLAGMRGLMGEAGWLHHRNANHRGTSVKV
;
A
#
# COMPACT_ATOMS: atom_id res chain seq x y z
N MET A 1 -21.79 20.87 14.19
CA MET A 1 -22.24 19.66 13.45
C MET A 1 -22.94 20.01 12.14
N TYR A 2 -24.07 20.75 12.15
CA TYR A 2 -24.84 21.09 10.94
C TYR A 2 -24.04 21.81 9.83
N THR A 3 -23.21 22.78 10.22
CA THR A 3 -22.33 23.51 9.29
C THR A 3 -21.35 22.57 8.57
N GLY A 4 -20.77 21.60 9.28
CA GLY A 4 -19.85 20.62 8.72
C GLY A 4 -20.51 19.74 7.67
N PHE A 5 -21.72 19.21 7.96
CA PHE A 5 -22.46 18.41 6.98
C PHE A 5 -22.91 19.21 5.75
N ALA A 6 -23.33 20.47 5.94
CA ALA A 6 -23.73 21.32 4.84
C ALA A 6 -22.56 21.59 3.86
N TYR A 7 -21.36 21.85 4.39
CA TYR A 7 -20.18 22.07 3.56
C TYR A 7 -19.58 20.76 3.00
N ALA A 8 -19.66 19.65 3.72
CA ALA A 8 -19.26 18.34 3.20
C ALA A 8 -20.11 17.91 2.00
N ALA A 9 -21.42 18.20 2.01
CA ALA A 9 -22.27 17.95 0.84
C ALA A 9 -21.95 18.90 -0.32
N ARG A 10 -21.57 20.15 -0.04
CA ARG A 10 -21.19 21.14 -1.06
C ARG A 10 -19.80 20.92 -1.65
N SER A 11 -18.87 20.31 -0.90
CA SER A 11 -17.50 20.06 -1.39
C SER A 11 -17.48 19.03 -2.52
N GLY A 12 -18.49 18.16 -2.61
CA GLY A 12 -18.61 17.18 -3.69
C GLY A 12 -17.47 16.16 -3.71
N ALA A 13 -16.75 15.99 -2.60
CA ALA A 13 -15.65 15.02 -2.51
C ALA A 13 -16.18 13.61 -2.82
N SER A 14 -15.54 12.95 -3.78
CA SER A 14 -15.91 11.63 -4.29
C SER A 14 -14.65 10.79 -4.50
N VAL A 15 -14.80 9.48 -4.71
CA VAL A 15 -13.68 8.58 -5.02
C VAL A 15 -13.94 7.92 -6.36
N GLY A 16 -13.10 8.22 -7.33
CA GLY A 16 -13.02 7.56 -8.63
C GLY A 16 -11.80 6.66 -8.74
N ILE A 17 -11.71 5.94 -9.87
CA ILE A 17 -10.54 5.12 -10.18
C ILE A 17 -9.30 5.98 -10.47
N ASP A 18 -9.50 7.14 -11.08
CA ASP A 18 -8.42 8.06 -11.45
C ASP A 18 -7.84 8.80 -10.24
N ASP A 19 -8.56 8.84 -9.11
CA ASP A 19 -8.03 9.37 -7.85
C ASP A 19 -6.95 8.46 -7.25
N MET A 20 -6.89 7.19 -7.66
CA MET A 20 -5.88 6.21 -7.24
C MET A 20 -4.64 6.27 -8.14
N VAL A 21 -3.85 7.33 -7.98
CA VAL A 21 -2.60 7.49 -8.75
C VAL A 21 -1.55 6.51 -8.25
N ILE A 22 -1.22 5.53 -9.08
CA ILE A 22 -0.18 4.53 -8.80
C ILE A 22 1.20 5.20 -8.95
N PRO A 23 2.07 5.16 -7.92
CA PRO A 23 3.39 5.77 -8.01
C PRO A 23 4.30 4.97 -8.96
N GLU A 24 5.08 5.65 -9.79
CA GLU A 24 6.06 5.01 -10.71
C GLU A 24 7.08 4.16 -9.95
N LYS A 25 7.49 4.63 -8.76
CA LYS A 25 8.39 3.93 -7.83
C LYS A 25 7.88 2.57 -7.37
N LYS A 26 6.61 2.22 -7.59
CA LYS A 26 6.04 0.91 -7.23
C LYS A 26 6.86 -0.24 -7.84
N HIS A 27 7.26 -0.12 -9.09
CA HIS A 27 8.02 -1.17 -9.77
C HIS A 27 9.41 -1.37 -9.16
N GLU A 28 10.09 -0.28 -8.81
CA GLU A 28 11.39 -0.31 -8.14
C GLU A 28 11.28 -1.01 -6.77
N ILE A 29 10.29 -0.62 -5.96
CA ILE A 29 10.07 -1.20 -4.63
C ILE A 29 9.77 -2.71 -4.71
N ILE A 30 8.97 -3.13 -5.69
CA ILE A 30 8.69 -4.56 -5.90
C ILE A 30 9.96 -5.30 -6.32
N SER A 31 10.74 -4.74 -7.26
CA SER A 31 11.98 -5.37 -7.71
C SER A 31 13.01 -5.50 -6.59
N GLU A 32 13.10 -4.51 -5.70
CA GLU A 32 13.95 -4.58 -4.50
C GLU A 32 13.49 -5.71 -3.57
N ALA A 33 12.18 -5.79 -3.28
CA ALA A 33 11.62 -6.82 -2.42
C ALA A 33 11.82 -8.24 -3.01
N GLU A 34 11.67 -8.41 -4.32
CA GLU A 34 11.93 -9.67 -5.01
C GLU A 34 13.40 -10.08 -4.90
N ALA A 35 14.33 -9.12 -5.01
CA ALA A 35 15.76 -9.38 -4.83
C ALA A 35 16.09 -9.78 -3.39
N GLU A 36 15.52 -9.09 -2.39
CA GLU A 36 15.67 -9.43 -0.97
C GLU A 36 15.15 -10.88 -0.70
N VAL A 37 14.00 -11.25 -1.28
CA VAL A 37 13.47 -12.62 -1.17
C VAL A 37 14.38 -13.65 -1.84
N ALA A 38 14.95 -13.33 -3.00
CA ALA A 38 15.89 -14.22 -3.70
C ALA A 38 17.14 -14.48 -2.86
N GLU A 39 17.69 -13.46 -2.20
CA GLU A 39 18.83 -13.60 -1.28
C GLU A 39 18.49 -14.54 -0.11
N ILE A 40 17.33 -14.38 0.52
CA ILE A 40 16.86 -15.26 1.59
C ILE A 40 16.68 -16.70 1.10
N GLN A 41 16.25 -16.88 -0.14
CA GLN A 41 16.11 -18.19 -0.76
C GLN A 41 17.46 -18.84 -1.07
N GLU A 42 18.50 -18.07 -1.38
CA GLU A 42 19.88 -18.55 -1.52
C GLU A 42 20.46 -18.97 -0.16
N GLN A 43 20.29 -18.14 0.87
CA GLN A 43 20.72 -18.44 2.25
C GLN A 43 20.07 -19.73 2.77
N PHE A 44 18.82 -20.01 2.38
CA PHE A 44 18.15 -21.27 2.72
C PHE A 44 18.79 -22.47 2.03
N GLN A 45 19.15 -22.34 0.75
CA GLN A 45 19.81 -23.40 -0.02
C GLN A 45 21.21 -23.70 0.48
N SER A 46 21.93 -22.69 0.98
CA SER A 46 23.24 -22.87 1.62
C SER A 46 23.15 -23.35 3.07
N GLY A 47 21.94 -23.56 3.61
CA GLY A 47 21.71 -24.06 4.97
C GLY A 47 21.97 -23.02 6.08
N LEU A 48 22.03 -21.73 5.75
CA LEU A 48 22.25 -20.63 6.72
C LEU A 48 20.98 -20.27 7.50
N VAL A 49 19.80 -20.54 6.95
CA VAL A 49 18.50 -20.25 7.58
C VAL A 49 17.59 -21.47 7.57
N THR A 50 16.75 -21.58 8.59
CA THR A 50 15.74 -22.65 8.67
C THR A 50 14.49 -22.32 7.84
N ALA A 51 13.66 -23.33 7.56
CA ALA A 51 12.42 -23.13 6.80
C ALA A 51 11.43 -22.17 7.51
N GLY A 52 11.39 -22.18 8.84
CA GLY A 52 10.55 -21.28 9.64
C GLY A 52 11.05 -19.83 9.63
N GLU A 53 12.36 -19.62 9.77
CA GLU A 53 12.97 -18.28 9.69
C GLU A 53 12.81 -17.70 8.29
N ARG A 54 13.01 -18.51 7.25
CA ARG A 54 12.76 -18.11 5.85
C ARG A 54 11.33 -17.61 5.67
N TYR A 55 10.35 -18.35 6.18
CA TYR A 55 8.93 -17.99 6.06
C TYR A 55 8.63 -16.63 6.71
N ASN A 56 9.08 -16.42 7.95
CA ASN A 56 8.88 -15.15 8.65
C ASN A 56 9.60 -13.99 7.95
N LYS A 57 10.85 -14.19 7.52
CA LYS A 57 11.62 -13.16 6.79
C LYS A 57 10.96 -12.75 5.49
N VAL A 58 10.48 -13.71 4.69
CA VAL A 58 9.76 -13.42 3.43
C VAL A 58 8.49 -12.62 3.72
N ILE A 59 7.74 -12.98 4.76
CA ILE A 59 6.57 -12.21 5.21
C ILE A 59 6.94 -10.77 5.57
N ASP A 60 8.00 -10.58 6.35
CA ASP A 60 8.43 -9.26 6.80
C ASP A 60 8.88 -8.38 5.62
N ILE A 61 9.60 -8.95 4.64
CA ILE A 61 10.02 -8.25 3.42
C ILE A 61 8.79 -7.76 2.64
N TRP A 62 7.79 -8.63 2.41
CA TRP A 62 6.58 -8.23 1.69
C TRP A 62 5.73 -7.23 2.48
N ALA A 63 5.67 -7.34 3.80
CA ALA A 63 5.00 -6.35 4.64
C ALA A 63 5.68 -4.98 4.55
N ALA A 64 7.02 -4.95 4.61
CA ALA A 64 7.81 -3.73 4.48
C ALA A 64 7.66 -3.10 3.08
N ALA A 65 7.71 -3.91 2.02
CA ALA A 65 7.49 -3.45 0.64
C ALA A 65 6.11 -2.80 0.48
N ASN A 66 5.07 -3.39 1.10
CA ASN A 66 3.73 -2.82 1.11
C ASN A 66 3.65 -1.46 1.79
N ASP A 67 4.34 -1.30 2.91
CA ASP A 67 4.44 -0.02 3.61
C ASP A 67 5.22 1.03 2.79
N ARG A 68 6.29 0.63 2.10
CA ARG A 68 7.05 1.51 1.19
C ARG A 68 6.18 1.99 0.02
N VAL A 69 5.44 1.11 -0.65
CA VAL A 69 4.54 1.47 -1.76
C VAL A 69 3.42 2.39 -1.28
N SER A 70 2.81 2.10 -0.12
CA SER A 70 1.80 2.96 0.48
C SER A 70 2.30 4.37 0.72
N LYS A 71 3.53 4.49 1.25
CA LYS A 71 4.13 5.78 1.53
C LYS A 71 4.43 6.52 0.23
N ALA A 72 5.01 5.84 -0.76
CA ALA A 72 5.26 6.41 -2.08
C ALA A 72 3.97 6.92 -2.75
N MET A 73 2.85 6.20 -2.59
CA MET A 73 1.55 6.67 -3.07
C MET A 73 1.09 7.94 -2.36
N MET A 74 1.15 7.96 -1.02
CA MET A 74 0.76 9.14 -0.24
C MET A 74 1.63 10.35 -0.56
N ASP A 75 2.95 10.17 -0.66
CA ASP A 75 3.89 11.23 -1.03
C ASP A 75 3.59 11.76 -2.44
N ASN A 76 3.22 10.89 -3.38
CA ASN A 76 2.83 11.29 -4.74
C ASN A 76 1.48 12.02 -4.79
N LEU A 77 0.56 11.68 -3.89
CA LEU A 77 -0.77 12.31 -3.81
C LEU A 77 -0.77 13.57 -2.96
N GLN A 78 0.28 13.86 -2.18
CA GLN A 78 0.29 14.95 -1.20
C GLN A 78 0.36 16.34 -1.85
N THR A 79 1.06 16.48 -2.97
CA THR A 79 1.27 17.78 -3.63
C THR A 79 0.79 17.75 -5.06
N GLU A 80 0.25 18.87 -5.52
CA GLU A 80 -0.07 19.09 -6.93
C GLU A 80 0.49 20.43 -7.40
N THR A 81 0.89 20.48 -8.67
CA THR A 81 1.38 21.70 -9.30
C THR A 81 0.19 22.49 -9.84
N VAL A 82 0.05 23.73 -9.39
CA VAL A 82 -0.98 24.66 -9.85
C VAL A 82 -0.35 25.90 -10.45
N ILE A 83 -1.12 26.57 -11.32
CA ILE A 83 -0.74 27.87 -11.85
C ILE A 83 -1.32 28.94 -10.92
N ASN A 84 -0.44 29.74 -10.32
CA ASN A 84 -0.84 30.82 -9.44
C ASN A 84 -1.42 32.01 -10.22
N ARG A 85 -1.88 33.04 -9.49
CA ARG A 85 -2.49 34.25 -10.09
C ARG A 85 -1.56 34.96 -11.08
N ASP A 86 -0.24 34.82 -10.89
CA ASP A 86 0.79 35.47 -11.68
C ASP A 86 1.28 34.60 -12.86
N GLY A 87 0.63 33.46 -13.10
CA GLY A 87 0.92 32.55 -14.21
C GLY A 87 2.13 31.64 -13.98
N GLN A 88 2.60 31.53 -12.74
CA GLN A 88 3.76 30.72 -12.36
C GLN A 88 3.33 29.39 -11.75
N GLU A 89 4.12 28.35 -11.97
CA GLU A 89 3.92 27.04 -11.33
C GLU A 89 4.27 27.13 -9.84
N GLU A 90 3.35 26.67 -9.00
CA GLU A 90 3.50 26.61 -7.55
C GLU A 90 3.04 25.22 -7.07
N GLN A 91 3.78 24.65 -6.12
CA GLN A 91 3.40 23.40 -5.48
C GLN A 91 2.46 23.70 -4.32
N GLN A 92 1.25 23.16 -4.36
CA GLN A 92 0.29 23.25 -3.26
C GLN A 92 -0.06 21.86 -2.72
N VAL A 93 -0.68 21.84 -1.55
CA VAL A 93 -1.29 20.62 -1.00
C VAL A 93 -2.41 20.17 -1.94
N SER A 94 -2.39 18.89 -2.30
CA SER A 94 -3.30 18.31 -3.27
C SER A 94 -4.75 18.31 -2.79
N PHE A 95 -5.67 18.66 -3.69
CA PHE A 95 -7.11 18.49 -3.51
C PHE A 95 -7.62 17.10 -3.93
N ASN A 96 -6.73 16.12 -4.14
CA ASN A 96 -7.14 14.74 -4.38
C ASN A 96 -8.00 14.22 -3.20
N SER A 97 -9.16 13.67 -3.52
CA SER A 97 -10.15 13.29 -2.51
C SER A 97 -9.66 12.19 -1.57
N ILE A 98 -8.83 11.25 -2.05
CA ILE A 98 -8.23 10.20 -1.22
C ILE A 98 -7.26 10.82 -0.22
N TYR A 99 -6.38 11.72 -0.68
CA TYR A 99 -5.46 12.43 0.18
C TYR A 99 -6.19 13.29 1.22
N MET A 100 -7.19 14.08 0.79
CA MET A 100 -7.98 14.93 1.70
C MET A 100 -8.67 14.13 2.80
N MET A 101 -9.24 12.96 2.48
CA MET A 101 -9.90 12.12 3.49
C MET A 101 -8.90 11.53 4.49
N ALA A 102 -7.71 11.13 4.00
CA ALA A 102 -6.63 10.59 4.82
C ALA A 102 -6.06 11.63 5.78
N ASP A 103 -5.71 12.82 5.26
CA ASP A 103 -5.07 13.90 6.01
C ASP A 103 -6.02 14.54 7.03
N SER A 104 -7.29 14.77 6.63
CA SER A 104 -8.31 15.32 7.52
C SER A 104 -8.75 14.37 8.64
N GLY A 105 -8.33 13.10 8.59
CA GLY A 105 -8.74 12.06 9.53
C GLY A 105 -10.23 11.67 9.41
N ALA A 106 -10.91 12.09 8.34
CA ALA A 106 -12.33 11.80 8.14
C ALA A 106 -12.58 10.31 7.90
N ARG A 107 -11.76 9.66 7.06
CA ARG A 107 -11.74 8.22 6.71
C ARG A 107 -10.49 7.93 5.87
N GLY A 108 -10.01 6.69 5.85
CA GLY A 108 -8.84 6.34 5.03
C GLY A 108 -7.56 6.31 5.86
N SER A 109 -7.50 5.39 6.83
CA SER A 109 -6.21 5.09 7.46
C SER A 109 -5.21 4.66 6.39
N ALA A 110 -3.92 4.88 6.62
CA ALA A 110 -2.86 4.41 5.71
C ALA A 110 -3.05 2.92 5.33
N ALA A 111 -3.60 2.10 6.24
CA ALA A 111 -3.94 0.70 5.99
C ALA A 111 -5.06 0.48 4.97
N GLN A 112 -6.02 1.40 4.84
CA GLN A 112 -7.09 1.34 3.83
C GLN A 112 -6.57 1.83 2.47
N ILE A 113 -5.72 2.86 2.47
CA ILE A 113 -5.10 3.39 1.25
C ILE A 113 -4.13 2.35 0.66
N ARG A 114 -3.43 1.58 1.50
CA ARG A 114 -2.66 0.38 1.09
C ARG A 114 -3.46 -0.60 0.24
N GLN A 115 -4.71 -0.86 0.60
CA GLN A 115 -5.55 -1.81 -0.14
C GLN A 115 -5.98 -1.27 -1.51
N LEU A 116 -6.06 0.06 -1.65
CA LEU A 116 -6.37 0.75 -2.90
C LEU A 116 -5.13 0.88 -3.81
N ALA A 117 -3.93 0.95 -3.23
CA ALA A 117 -2.64 1.07 -3.92
C ALA A 117 -2.21 -0.15 -4.76
N GLY A 118 -2.99 -1.23 -4.71
CA GLY A 118 -2.83 -2.36 -5.61
C GLY A 118 -1.71 -3.31 -5.23
N MET A 119 -1.48 -3.54 -3.93
CA MET A 119 -0.87 -4.79 -3.47
C MET A 119 -1.82 -5.45 -2.47
N ARG A 120 -2.42 -6.55 -2.90
CA ARG A 120 -3.22 -7.39 -2.02
C ARG A 120 -2.24 -8.06 -1.06
N GLY A 121 -2.10 -7.46 0.13
CA GLY A 121 -1.15 -7.92 1.14
C GLY A 121 -1.34 -9.38 1.55
N LEU A 122 -0.48 -9.85 2.46
CA LEU A 122 -0.46 -11.24 2.92
C LEU A 122 -1.84 -11.67 3.46
N MET A 123 -2.51 -12.56 2.72
CA MET A 123 -3.75 -13.19 3.18
C MET A 123 -3.39 -14.31 4.15
N GLY A 124 -3.73 -14.13 5.42
CA GLY A 124 -3.67 -15.21 6.41
C GLY A 124 -4.66 -16.32 6.06
N GLU A 125 -4.21 -17.58 6.13
CA GLU A 125 -5.14 -18.72 6.09
C GLU A 125 -6.08 -18.67 7.31
N ALA A 126 -7.38 -18.83 7.07
CA ALA A 126 -8.36 -18.96 8.14
C ALA A 126 -8.08 -20.23 8.96
N GLY A 127 -7.84 -20.08 10.26
CA GLY A 127 -7.50 -21.15 11.21
C GLY A 127 -8.59 -22.21 11.48
N TRP A 128 -9.52 -22.44 10.55
CA TRP A 128 -10.65 -23.37 10.70
C TRP A 128 -10.43 -24.79 10.18
N LEU A 129 -9.21 -25.13 9.74
CA LEU A 129 -8.89 -26.46 9.18
C LEU A 129 -7.81 -27.22 9.96
N HIS A 130 -7.90 -27.24 11.30
CA HIS A 130 -6.98 -28.01 12.15
C HIS A 130 -7.25 -29.53 12.18
N HIS A 131 -7.97 -30.12 11.22
CA HIS A 131 -8.26 -31.56 11.26
C HIS A 131 -8.19 -32.38 9.96
N ARG A 132 -7.77 -31.85 8.80
CA ARG A 132 -7.57 -32.72 7.63
C ARG A 132 -6.30 -32.40 6.82
N ASN A 133 -5.36 -33.34 6.90
CA ASN A 133 -4.24 -33.61 6.00
C ASN A 133 -3.28 -32.45 5.68
N ALA A 134 -2.16 -32.46 6.40
CA ALA A 134 -0.90 -31.87 5.97
C ALA A 134 -0.35 -32.65 4.77
N ASN A 135 -0.50 -32.13 3.54
CA ASN A 135 0.52 -32.42 2.52
C ASN A 135 0.66 -31.44 1.36
N HIS A 136 -0.20 -30.44 1.17
CA HIS A 136 0.01 -29.44 0.12
C HIS A 136 -0.48 -28.08 0.59
N ARG A 137 0.43 -27.26 1.14
CA ARG A 137 0.12 -25.87 1.54
C ARG A 137 1.06 -24.92 0.83
N GLY A 138 0.62 -24.43 -0.33
CA GLY A 138 1.11 -23.20 -0.93
C GLY A 138 0.11 -22.10 -0.63
N THR A 139 0.44 -21.20 0.29
CA THR A 139 -0.25 -19.91 0.42
C THR A 139 0.08 -19.09 -0.82
N SER A 140 -0.89 -18.96 -1.72
CA SER A 140 -0.74 -18.16 -2.94
C SER A 140 -0.74 -16.68 -2.55
N VAL A 141 0.44 -16.05 -2.65
CA VAL A 141 0.56 -14.60 -2.78
C VAL A 141 0.05 -14.24 -4.17
N LYS A 142 -1.09 -13.55 -4.25
CA LYS A 142 -1.55 -12.94 -5.51
C LYS A 142 -1.15 -11.47 -5.49
N VAL A 143 -0.16 -11.14 -6.31
CA VAL A 143 0.14 -9.77 -6.75
C VAL A 143 -1.01 -9.25 -7.61
#